data_AF-X8ALA0-F1
#
_entry.id   AF-X8ALA0-F1
#
_cell.length_a   1.000
_cell.length_b   1.000
_cell.length_c   1.000
_cell.angle_alpha   90.00
_cell.angle_beta   90.00
_cell.angle_gamma   90.00
#
_symmetry.space_group_name_H-M   'P 1'
#
loop_
_entity.id
_entity.type
_entity.pdbx_description
1 polymer ?
#
loop_
_entity_poly.entity_id
_entity_poly.type
_entity_poly.pdbx_seq_one_letter_code
_entity_poly.pdbx_strand_id
1 'polypeptide(L)'
;MVQRSRLLDAILVDLYGPQRAITSGVLPPQLLFAHPGYVRAARGSKYPAATNCSCTAAMSAGTGPAVFSSTPTGRRHRRAPATRWPTVVSSCTLPRPLRAIRPRPTAPFAQALRLALIEAAPETAEDPVVVVLSPGIHSETAFDQAYLASVLGFPLVESADLVVRDGTLWMRSLGTLKRVDVVLRRVDADYADPLDLRSDSQLGVVGLVEVQRRGAVTVVNTLGSGVLESPGLLRFLPELAEQLLGETRSCTPHRCIGAVSTPSAHTCWPTCRRC
;
A
#
# COMPACT_ATOMS: atom_id res chain seq x y z
N MET A 1 -0.81 -7.10 13.91
CA MET A 1 -0.51 -6.14 12.82
C MET A 1 0.72 -6.56 12.01
N VAL A 2 1.87 -6.81 12.65
CA VAL A 2 3.11 -7.22 11.95
C VAL A 2 2.92 -8.45 11.08
N GLN A 3 2.31 -9.51 11.61
CA GLN A 3 2.02 -10.74 10.85
C GLN A 3 1.15 -10.48 9.61
N ARG A 4 0.14 -9.61 9.72
CA ARG A 4 -0.75 -9.30 8.60
C ARG A 4 -0.01 -8.54 7.49
N SER A 5 0.87 -7.60 7.84
CA SER A 5 1.68 -6.89 6.84
C SER A 5 2.57 -7.86 6.08
N ARG A 6 3.35 -8.68 6.81
CA ARG A 6 4.22 -9.72 6.22
C ARG A 6 3.48 -10.66 5.28
N LEU A 7 2.26 -11.03 5.66
CA LEU A 7 1.44 -11.88 4.82
C LEU A 7 0.94 -11.19 3.56
N LEU A 8 0.52 -9.93 3.64
CA LEU A 8 0.12 -9.17 2.44
C LEU A 8 1.30 -8.95 1.50
N ASP A 9 2.49 -8.69 2.05
CA ASP A 9 3.74 -8.57 1.29
C ASP A 9 4.08 -9.90 0.61
N ALA A 10 4.02 -11.02 1.35
CA ALA A 10 4.26 -12.36 0.81
C ALA A 10 3.24 -12.75 -0.29
N ILE A 11 1.97 -12.39 -0.12
CA ILE A 11 0.93 -12.60 -1.14
C ILE A 11 1.29 -11.82 -2.40
N LEU A 12 1.68 -10.55 -2.28
CA LEU A 12 2.02 -9.73 -3.45
C LEU A 12 3.22 -10.30 -4.22
N VAL A 13 4.27 -10.71 -3.51
CA VAL A 13 5.45 -11.36 -4.08
C VAL A 13 5.07 -12.65 -4.80
N ASP A 14 4.18 -13.46 -4.21
CA ASP A 14 3.73 -14.70 -4.82
C ASP A 14 2.91 -14.45 -6.10
N LEU A 15 1.93 -13.55 -6.06
CA LEU A 15 0.99 -13.29 -7.16
C LEU A 15 1.68 -12.74 -8.43
N TYR A 16 2.73 -11.93 -8.27
CA TYR A 16 3.49 -11.36 -9.38
C TYR A 16 4.78 -12.11 -9.70
N GLY A 17 5.14 -13.12 -8.89
CA GLY A 17 6.30 -13.99 -9.06
C GLY A 17 5.90 -15.45 -9.36
N PRO A 18 6.18 -16.39 -8.43
CA PRO A 18 6.03 -17.84 -8.67
C PRO A 18 4.59 -18.36 -8.70
N GLN A 19 3.60 -17.60 -8.20
CA GLN A 19 2.18 -17.94 -8.21
C GLN A 19 1.86 -19.29 -7.53
N ARG A 20 2.51 -19.58 -6.40
CA ARG A 20 2.30 -20.80 -5.61
C ARG A 20 0.86 -20.90 -5.10
N ALA A 21 0.25 -19.79 -4.69
CA ALA A 21 -1.13 -19.74 -4.25
C ALA A 21 -2.12 -20.20 -5.33
N ILE A 22 -1.83 -19.92 -6.60
CA ILE A 22 -2.68 -20.31 -7.74
C ILE A 22 -2.39 -21.75 -8.16
N THR A 23 -1.12 -22.10 -8.30
CA THR A 23 -0.68 -23.43 -8.76
C THR A 23 -1.03 -24.54 -7.77
N SER A 24 -1.06 -24.23 -6.47
CA SER A 24 -1.52 -25.15 -5.42
C SER A 24 -3.05 -25.28 -5.32
N GLY A 25 -3.81 -24.42 -6.00
CA GLY A 25 -5.28 -24.42 -5.96
C GLY A 25 -5.91 -23.70 -4.77
N VAL A 26 -5.12 -23.09 -3.87
CA VAL A 26 -5.64 -22.31 -2.73
C VAL A 26 -6.40 -21.08 -3.21
N LEU A 27 -5.85 -20.35 -4.20
CA LEU A 27 -6.48 -19.17 -4.78
C LEU A 27 -7.05 -19.48 -6.17
N PRO A 28 -8.36 -19.30 -6.40
CA PRO A 28 -8.93 -19.50 -7.73
C PRO A 28 -8.36 -18.45 -8.71
N PRO A 29 -7.84 -18.87 -9.88
CA PRO A 29 -7.23 -17.97 -10.87
C PRO A 29 -8.16 -16.82 -11.28
N GLN A 30 -9.46 -17.07 -11.36
CA GLN A 30 -10.48 -16.11 -11.76
C GLN A 30 -10.52 -14.91 -10.80
N LEU A 31 -10.29 -15.14 -9.51
CA LEU A 31 -10.30 -14.07 -8.50
C LEU A 31 -9.15 -13.09 -8.71
N LEU A 32 -8.00 -13.57 -9.21
CA LEU A 32 -6.86 -12.72 -9.53
C LEU A 32 -7.04 -12.06 -10.90
N PHE A 33 -7.21 -12.88 -11.95
CA PHE A 33 -7.11 -12.41 -13.33
C PHE A 33 -8.30 -11.57 -13.80
N ALA A 34 -9.46 -11.68 -13.13
CA ALA A 34 -10.61 -10.82 -13.38
C ALA A 34 -10.59 -9.53 -12.54
N HIS A 35 -9.68 -9.41 -11.55
CA HIS A 35 -9.65 -8.24 -10.69
C HIS A 35 -9.07 -7.03 -11.43
N PRO A 36 -9.74 -5.87 -11.43
CA PRO A 36 -9.27 -4.68 -12.16
C PRO A 36 -7.94 -4.14 -11.59
N GLY A 37 -7.67 -4.39 -10.31
CA GLY A 37 -6.40 -4.02 -9.67
C GLY A 37 -5.22 -4.93 -10.02
N TYR A 38 -5.40 -5.99 -10.81
CA TYR A 38 -4.31 -6.87 -11.25
C TYR A 38 -3.64 -6.31 -12.51
N VAL A 39 -2.37 -5.91 -12.39
CA VAL A 39 -1.62 -5.29 -13.48
C VAL A 39 -0.70 -6.31 -14.13
N ARG A 40 -1.13 -6.89 -15.26
CA ARG A 40 -0.35 -7.95 -15.96
C ARG A 40 1.06 -7.51 -16.32
N ALA A 41 1.23 -6.25 -16.72
CA ALA A 41 2.53 -5.69 -17.12
C ALA A 41 3.55 -5.68 -15.96
N ALA A 42 3.09 -5.68 -14.71
CA ALA A 42 3.96 -5.68 -13.53
C ALA A 42 4.49 -7.08 -13.17
N ARG A 43 4.09 -8.15 -13.89
CA ARG A 43 4.59 -9.52 -13.64
C ARG A 43 6.10 -9.59 -13.86
N GLY A 44 6.80 -10.27 -12.95
CA GLY A 44 8.26 -10.39 -12.98
C GLY A 44 8.99 -9.18 -12.39
N SER A 45 8.27 -8.16 -11.91
CA SER A 45 8.88 -7.07 -11.15
C SER A 45 9.43 -7.59 -9.83
N LYS A 46 10.61 -7.09 -9.45
CA LYS A 46 11.16 -7.34 -8.12
C LYS A 46 10.46 -6.41 -7.13
N TYR A 47 9.72 -7.00 -6.20
CA TYR A 47 9.15 -6.27 -5.07
C TYR A 47 10.08 -6.47 -3.87
N PRO A 48 10.60 -5.40 -3.26
CA PRO A 48 11.38 -5.55 -2.05
C PRO A 48 10.47 -6.15 -0.96
N ALA A 49 10.89 -7.30 -0.41
CA ALA A 49 10.12 -8.06 0.58
C ALA A 49 9.91 -7.31 1.91
N ALA A 50 10.62 -6.19 2.14
CA ALA A 50 10.61 -5.43 3.38
C ALA A 50 9.74 -4.16 3.34
N THR A 51 9.19 -3.78 2.18
CA THR A 51 8.50 -2.48 2.06
C THR A 51 7.01 -2.63 2.32
N ASN A 52 6.67 -2.74 3.61
CA ASN A 52 5.32 -2.81 4.18
C ASN A 52 4.23 -2.21 3.27
N CYS A 53 3.51 -3.06 2.54
CA CYS A 53 2.25 -2.70 1.91
C CYS A 53 1.22 -2.42 3.01
N SER A 54 1.14 -1.17 3.50
CA SER A 54 -0.07 -0.58 4.11
C SER A 54 0.17 0.78 4.79
N CYS A 55 0.75 1.75 4.10
CA CYS A 55 0.69 3.14 4.59
C CYS A 55 -0.65 3.79 4.26
N THR A 56 -1.77 3.25 4.77
CA THR A 56 -2.93 4.04 5.24
C THR A 56 -3.80 3.13 6.12
N ALA A 57 -3.63 3.20 7.44
CA ALA A 57 -4.60 2.65 8.38
C ALA A 57 -5.65 3.74 8.67
N ALA A 58 -6.78 3.71 7.97
CA ALA A 58 -7.96 4.47 8.39
C ALA A 58 -8.71 3.64 9.43
N MET A 59 -8.61 4.02 10.71
CA MET A 59 -9.49 3.47 11.74
C MET A 59 -10.88 4.10 11.59
N SER A 60 -11.89 3.29 11.28
CA SER A 60 -13.29 3.72 11.38
C SER A 60 -13.70 3.72 12.85
N ALA A 61 -14.03 4.89 13.39
CA ALA A 61 -14.70 5.01 14.68
C ALA A 61 -16.16 4.59 14.50
N GLY A 62 -16.46 3.30 14.68
CA GLY A 62 -17.82 2.77 14.72
C GLY A 62 -17.84 1.47 15.50
N THR A 63 -18.85 1.29 16.34
CA THR A 63 -19.13 0.14 17.23
C THR A 63 -19.51 -1.14 16.45
N GLY A 64 -18.62 -1.56 15.55
CA GLY A 64 -18.64 -2.85 14.86
C GLY A 64 -17.20 -3.37 14.70
N PRO A 65 -16.99 -4.64 14.29
CA PRO A 65 -15.63 -5.15 14.08
C PRO A 65 -14.91 -4.23 13.09
N ALA A 66 -13.80 -3.63 13.52
CA ALA A 66 -13.06 -2.64 12.76
C ALA A 66 -12.67 -3.21 11.39
N VAL A 67 -13.41 -2.83 10.35
CA VAL A 67 -13.05 -3.12 8.97
C VAL A 67 -11.89 -2.19 8.62
N PHE A 68 -10.67 -2.71 8.79
CA PHE A 68 -9.46 -2.07 8.29
C PHE A 68 -9.46 -2.20 6.76
N SER A 69 -9.85 -1.14 6.05
CA SER A 69 -9.55 -1.00 4.63
C SER A 69 -8.08 -0.60 4.52
N SER A 70 -7.20 -1.58 4.36
CA SER A 70 -5.88 -1.33 3.78
C SER A 70 -6.15 -0.88 2.34
N THR A 71 -5.79 0.36 1.98
CA THR A 71 -5.97 0.87 0.61
C THR A 71 -4.60 1.00 -0.10
N PRO A 72 -3.98 -0.12 -0.51
CA PRO A 72 -2.73 -0.12 -1.27
C PRO A 72 -2.77 0.58 -2.63
N THR A 73 -3.96 0.90 -3.17
CA THR A 73 -4.10 1.45 -4.52
C THR A 73 -3.82 2.95 -4.67
N GLY A 74 -3.76 3.72 -3.57
CA GLY A 74 -3.85 5.19 -3.69
C GLY A 74 -5.21 5.66 -4.23
N ARG A 75 -6.16 4.74 -4.44
CA ARG A 75 -7.46 5.01 -5.04
C ARG A 75 -8.26 5.90 -4.13
N ARG A 76 -8.91 6.86 -4.78
CA ARG A 76 -9.77 7.92 -4.25
C ARG A 76 -10.88 7.36 -3.36
N HIS A 77 -10.56 6.97 -2.14
CA HIS A 77 -11.56 6.90 -1.10
C HIS A 77 -11.58 8.25 -0.41
N ARG A 78 -12.73 8.92 -0.62
CA ARG A 78 -13.28 10.10 0.06
C ARG A 78 -13.44 9.88 1.57
N ARG A 79 -12.43 9.30 2.21
CA ARG A 79 -12.32 9.12 3.66
C ARG A 79 -11.12 9.94 4.06
N ALA A 80 -11.41 11.00 4.81
CA ALA A 80 -10.45 12.01 5.23
C ALA A 80 -9.12 11.34 5.60
N PRO A 81 -8.01 11.76 4.99
CA PRO A 81 -6.72 11.32 5.48
C PRO A 81 -6.67 11.68 6.96
N ALA A 82 -6.14 10.76 7.77
CA ALA A 82 -5.76 11.08 9.15
C ALA A 82 -4.50 11.97 9.12
N THR A 83 -4.49 13.00 8.27
CA THR A 83 -3.47 14.03 8.22
C THR A 83 -3.63 14.95 9.41
N ARG A 84 -2.56 15.67 9.71
CA ARG A 84 -2.50 16.67 10.78
C ARG A 84 -3.55 17.79 10.61
N TRP A 85 -4.14 17.98 9.43
CA TRP A 85 -5.11 19.05 9.16
C TRP A 85 -6.39 18.95 10.03
N PRO A 86 -7.15 17.83 10.02
CA PRO A 86 -8.25 17.67 10.96
C PRO A 86 -7.79 17.75 12.42
N THR A 87 -6.58 17.29 12.77
CA THR A 87 -6.07 17.39 14.16
C THR A 87 -5.71 18.82 14.58
N VAL A 88 -5.06 19.61 13.73
CA VAL A 88 -4.64 21.00 14.01
C VAL A 88 -5.84 21.92 14.02
N VAL A 89 -6.72 21.83 13.02
CA VAL A 89 -7.98 22.59 13.01
C VAL A 89 -8.83 22.24 14.21
N SER A 90 -9.02 20.94 14.51
CA SER A 90 -9.76 20.51 15.70
C SER A 90 -9.06 20.90 17.00
N SER A 91 -7.73 21.01 17.05
CA SER A 91 -7.04 21.46 18.26
C SER A 91 -7.24 22.95 18.55
N CYS A 92 -7.48 23.74 17.50
CA CYS A 92 -7.82 25.15 17.61
C CYS A 92 -9.31 25.37 17.97
N THR A 93 -10.22 24.54 17.44
CA THR A 93 -11.68 24.71 17.65
C THR A 93 -12.26 23.87 18.79
N LEU A 94 -11.66 22.72 19.10
CA LEU A 94 -12.13 21.74 20.09
C LEU A 94 -10.96 21.16 20.93
N PRO A 95 -10.26 22.00 21.73
CA PRO A 95 -9.10 21.55 22.50
C PRO A 95 -9.45 20.58 23.66
N ARG A 96 -10.66 20.66 24.21
CA ARG A 96 -11.07 19.89 25.40
C ARG A 96 -11.30 18.39 25.10
N PRO A 97 -11.99 17.98 24.02
CA PRO A 97 -12.08 16.58 23.61
C PRO A 97 -10.73 15.96 23.20
N LEU A 98 -9.87 16.71 22.51
CA LEU A 98 -8.56 16.21 22.06
C LEU A 98 -7.60 15.92 23.22
N ARG A 99 -7.64 16.73 24.29
CA ARG A 99 -6.89 16.46 25.52
C ARG A 99 -7.34 15.18 26.23
N ALA A 100 -8.62 14.82 26.12
CA ALA A 100 -9.15 13.57 26.68
C ALA A 100 -8.75 12.35 25.86
N ILE A 101 -8.74 12.47 24.52
CA ILE A 101 -8.40 11.37 23.61
C ILE A 101 -6.88 11.10 23.56
N ARG A 102 -6.05 12.13 23.80
CA ARG A 102 -4.57 12.07 23.68
C ARG A 102 -4.10 11.30 22.43
N PRO A 103 -4.41 11.81 21.23
CA PRO A 103 -3.99 11.15 20.00
C PRO A 103 -2.46 10.95 20.02
N ARG A 104 -2.03 9.75 19.63
CA ARG A 104 -0.60 9.43 19.56
C ARG A 104 0.09 10.36 18.56
N PRO A 105 1.33 10.80 18.85
CA PRO A 105 2.12 11.58 17.90
C PRO A 105 2.25 10.83 16.56
N THR A 106 2.11 11.54 15.46
CA THR A 106 2.30 11.01 14.10
C THR A 106 3.75 11.05 13.64
N ALA A 107 4.63 11.78 14.34
CA ALA A 107 6.04 11.90 13.99
C ALA A 107 6.81 10.56 13.99
N PRO A 108 6.65 9.65 14.98
CA PRO A 108 7.31 8.34 14.94
C PRO A 108 6.90 7.51 13.73
N PHE A 109 5.63 7.63 13.29
CA PHE A 109 5.16 6.95 12.10
C PHE A 109 5.81 7.51 10.83
N ALA A 110 5.89 8.84 10.70
CA ALA A 110 6.56 9.48 9.57
C ALA A 110 8.04 9.10 9.49
N GLN A 111 8.74 9.04 10.63
CA GLN A 111 10.12 8.62 10.69
C GLN A 111 10.31 7.15 10.29
N ALA A 112 9.45 6.25 10.81
CA ALA A 112 9.47 4.84 10.42
C ALA A 112 9.19 4.65 8.92
N LEU A 113 8.24 5.41 8.36
CA LEU A 113 7.95 5.40 6.93
C LEU A 113 9.13 5.92 6.10
N ARG A 114 9.77 7.02 6.53
CA ARG A 114 10.96 7.55 5.85
C ARG A 114 12.07 6.50 5.79
N LEU A 115 12.37 5.84 6.91
CA LEU A 115 13.37 4.78 6.96
C LEU A 115 12.99 3.59 6.08
N ALA A 116 11.75 3.13 6.15
CA ALA A 116 11.27 2.03 5.31
C ALA A 116 11.34 2.34 3.81
N LEU A 117 11.15 3.60 3.40
CA LEU A 117 11.31 4.03 2.00
C LEU A 117 12.77 4.06 1.56
N ILE A 118 13.69 4.44 2.45
CA ILE A 118 15.14 4.39 2.20
C ILE A 118 15.62 2.95 2.09
N GLU A 119 15.18 2.07 2.99
CA GLU A 119 15.47 0.63 2.98
C GLU A 119 14.87 -0.11 1.78
N ALA A 120 13.85 0.46 1.14
CA ALA A 120 13.24 -0.09 -0.07
C ALA A 120 14.09 0.13 -1.33
N ALA A 121 15.18 0.90 -1.24
CA ALA A 121 16.04 1.17 -2.37
C ALA A 121 16.68 -0.12 -2.92
N PRO A 122 16.90 -0.20 -4.24
CA PRO A 122 17.70 -1.27 -4.82
C PRO A 122 19.10 -1.34 -4.20
N GLU A 123 19.66 -2.54 -4.05
CA GLU A 123 20.99 -2.77 -3.46
C GLU A 123 22.13 -2.02 -4.18
N THR A 124 21.88 -1.58 -5.42
CA THR A 124 22.84 -0.79 -6.22
C THR A 124 22.99 0.67 -5.78
N ALA A 125 22.16 1.16 -4.86
CA ALA A 125 22.13 2.56 -4.45
C ALA A 125 22.89 2.78 -3.12
N GLU A 126 23.97 3.57 -3.16
CA GLU A 126 24.74 3.95 -1.95
C GLU A 126 24.08 5.12 -1.18
N ASP A 127 23.56 6.12 -1.90
CA ASP A 127 22.78 7.24 -1.34
C ASP A 127 21.41 7.32 -2.06
N PRO A 128 20.40 6.59 -1.56
CA PRO A 128 19.17 6.37 -2.29
C PRO A 128 18.32 7.64 -2.38
N VAL A 129 17.95 7.98 -3.61
CA VAL A 129 17.10 9.13 -3.88
C VAL A 129 15.63 8.70 -3.91
N VAL A 130 14.88 9.13 -2.91
CA VAL A 130 13.44 8.87 -2.77
C VAL A 130 12.64 10.10 -3.23
N VAL A 131 11.62 9.89 -4.05
CA VAL A 131 10.71 10.95 -4.52
C VAL A 131 9.24 10.57 -4.27
N VAL A 132 8.36 11.56 -4.15
CA VAL A 132 6.91 11.36 -4.06
C VAL A 132 6.25 11.78 -5.37
N LEU A 133 5.71 10.81 -6.13
CA LEU A 133 5.03 11.08 -7.40
C LEU A 133 3.58 11.48 -7.16
N SER A 134 3.26 12.73 -7.51
CA SER A 134 1.93 13.34 -7.39
C SER A 134 1.21 13.41 -8.75
N PRO A 135 -0.14 13.26 -8.78
CA PRO A 135 -0.95 13.58 -9.96
C PRO A 135 -1.11 15.11 -10.18
N GLY A 136 -0.45 15.94 -9.38
CA GLY A 136 -0.42 17.39 -9.51
C GLY A 136 -1.56 18.14 -8.83
N ILE A 137 -1.57 19.47 -9.02
CA ILE A 137 -2.43 20.42 -8.29
C ILE A 137 -3.93 20.24 -8.53
N HIS A 138 -4.33 19.63 -9.64
CA HIS A 138 -5.74 19.41 -9.99
C HIS A 138 -6.36 18.23 -9.23
N SER A 139 -5.58 17.51 -8.43
CA SER A 139 -6.07 16.45 -7.56
C SER A 139 -6.64 17.01 -6.27
N GLU A 140 -7.79 16.48 -5.85
CA GLU A 140 -8.39 16.76 -4.54
C GLU A 140 -7.45 16.46 -3.35
N THR A 141 -6.44 15.61 -3.57
CA THR A 141 -5.48 15.20 -2.54
C THR A 141 -4.12 15.90 -2.67
N ALA A 142 -3.97 16.88 -3.56
CA ALA A 142 -2.69 17.55 -3.81
C ALA A 142 -2.07 18.12 -2.52
N PHE A 143 -2.89 18.74 -1.66
CA PHE A 143 -2.45 19.27 -0.36
C PHE A 143 -1.92 18.17 0.56
N ASP A 144 -2.64 17.06 0.71
CA ASP A 144 -2.21 15.97 1.60
C ASP A 144 -0.91 15.31 1.12
N GLN A 145 -0.72 15.24 -0.20
CA GLN A 145 0.49 14.70 -0.80
C GLN A 145 1.70 15.63 -0.61
N ALA A 146 1.52 16.93 -0.83
CA ALA A 146 2.56 17.93 -0.55
C ALA A 146 2.91 17.97 0.94
N TYR A 147 1.90 17.88 1.81
CA TYR A 147 2.10 17.80 3.25
C TYR A 147 2.87 16.53 3.64
N LEU A 148 2.50 15.36 3.09
CA LEU A 148 3.20 14.11 3.34
C LEU A 148 4.66 14.18 2.87
N ALA A 149 4.92 14.69 1.67
CA ALA A 149 6.27 14.84 1.14
C ALA A 149 7.12 15.76 2.02
N SER A 150 6.55 16.88 2.48
CA SER A 150 7.21 17.80 3.42
C SER A 150 7.53 17.14 4.76
N VAL A 151 6.59 16.41 5.35
CA VAL A 151 6.80 15.69 6.63
C VAL A 151 7.84 14.58 6.49
N LEU A 152 7.85 13.87 5.35
CA LEU A 152 8.83 12.84 5.07
C LEU A 152 10.18 13.41 4.68
N GLY A 153 10.28 14.67 4.27
CA GLY A 153 11.50 15.30 3.79
C GLY A 153 11.97 14.75 2.43
N PHE A 154 11.03 14.45 1.54
CA PHE A 154 11.31 14.01 0.17
C PHE A 154 10.76 15.02 -0.85
N PRO A 155 11.42 15.19 -2.02
CA PRO A 155 10.89 16.01 -3.08
C PRO A 155 9.55 15.48 -3.59
N LEU A 156 8.59 16.39 -3.76
CA LEU A 156 7.34 16.16 -4.47
C LEU A 156 7.61 16.41 -5.97
N VAL A 157 7.29 15.43 -6.81
CA VAL A 157 7.53 15.48 -8.25
C VAL A 157 6.28 15.12 -9.02
N GLU A 158 6.14 15.66 -10.22
CA GLU A 158 5.11 15.30 -11.18
C GLU A 158 5.69 14.46 -12.33
N SER A 159 4.83 13.95 -13.22
CA SER A 159 5.26 13.17 -14.39
C SER A 159 6.28 13.92 -15.27
N ALA A 160 6.12 15.23 -15.43
CA ALA A 160 6.99 16.06 -16.25
C ALA A 160 8.43 16.21 -15.70
N ASP A 161 8.60 16.06 -14.38
CA ASP A 161 9.90 16.15 -13.72
C ASP A 161 10.71 14.85 -13.87
N LEU A 162 10.04 13.75 -14.19
CA LEU A 162 10.64 12.42 -14.28
C LEU A 162 10.83 12.00 -15.73
N VAL A 163 11.95 11.35 -16.02
CA VAL A 163 12.25 10.81 -17.33
C VAL A 163 12.98 9.48 -17.20
N VAL A 164 12.56 8.50 -17.97
CA VAL A 164 13.28 7.24 -18.11
C VAL A 164 14.33 7.40 -19.20
N ARG A 165 15.59 7.10 -18.88
CA ARG A 165 16.71 7.12 -19.83
C ARG A 165 17.69 6.00 -19.50
N ASP A 166 18.11 5.27 -20.53
CA ASP A 166 19.08 4.17 -20.43
C ASP A 166 18.66 3.11 -19.38
N GLY A 167 17.35 2.84 -19.30
CA GLY A 167 16.77 1.87 -18.36
C GLY A 167 16.76 2.33 -16.89
N THR A 168 17.03 3.61 -16.61
CA THR A 168 17.05 4.19 -15.27
C THR A 168 16.08 5.37 -15.17
N LEU A 169 15.50 5.61 -14.00
CA LEU A 169 14.62 6.75 -13.74
C LEU A 169 15.45 7.96 -13.28
N TRP A 170 15.20 9.11 -13.90
CA TRP A 170 15.88 10.37 -13.60
C TRP A 170 14.87 11.46 -13.26
N MET A 171 15.21 12.29 -12.28
CA MET A 171 14.51 13.52 -11.94
C MET A 171 15.27 14.72 -12.52
N ARG A 172 14.56 15.62 -13.20
CA ARG A 172 15.09 16.90 -13.67
C ARG A 172 15.14 17.87 -12.49
N SER A 173 16.34 18.36 -12.18
CA SER A 173 16.55 19.34 -11.12
C SER A 173 17.49 20.44 -11.62
N LEU A 174 16.96 21.63 -11.89
CA LEU A 174 17.73 22.85 -12.24
C LEU A 174 18.87 22.61 -13.24
N GLY A 175 18.57 21.93 -14.36
CA GLY A 175 19.55 21.65 -15.43
C GLY A 175 20.40 20.39 -15.25
N THR A 176 20.26 19.69 -14.12
CA THR A 176 20.91 18.39 -13.88
C THR A 176 19.88 17.26 -13.82
N LEU A 177 20.32 16.05 -14.17
CA LEU A 177 19.55 14.82 -13.97
C LEU A 177 20.06 14.13 -12.72
N LYS A 178 19.17 13.92 -11.75
CA LYS A 178 19.46 13.16 -10.55
C LYS A 178 18.77 11.80 -10.67
N ARG A 179 19.53 10.72 -10.48
CA ARG A 179 18.97 9.36 -10.49
C ARG A 179 17.96 9.22 -9.36
N VAL A 180 16.86 8.52 -9.61
CA VAL A 180 15.81 8.20 -8.64
C VAL A 180 15.78 6.70 -8.42
N ASP A 181 15.87 6.28 -7.17
CA ASP A 181 15.93 4.88 -6.79
C ASP A 181 14.61 4.38 -6.21
N VAL A 182 13.86 5.26 -5.54
CA VAL A 182 12.56 4.92 -4.92
C VAL A 182 11.50 5.96 -5.26
N VAL A 183 10.35 5.50 -5.72
CA VAL A 183 9.18 6.33 -6.01
C VAL A 183 8.04 5.94 -5.08
N LEU A 184 7.65 6.85 -4.19
CA LEU A 184 6.38 6.73 -3.47
C LEU A 184 5.25 7.17 -4.40
N ARG A 185 4.50 6.21 -4.93
CA ARG A 185 3.42 6.47 -5.89
C ARG A 185 2.14 6.94 -5.19
N ARG A 186 1.63 8.10 -5.60
CA ARG A 186 0.30 8.63 -5.21
C ARG A 186 -0.66 8.81 -6.39
N VAL A 187 -0.30 8.24 -7.54
CA VAL A 187 -1.11 8.13 -8.75
C VAL A 187 -1.69 6.71 -8.83
N ASP A 188 -2.91 6.57 -9.34
CA ASP A 188 -3.55 5.27 -9.57
C ASP A 188 -2.72 4.39 -10.52
N ALA A 189 -2.84 3.06 -10.41
CA ALA A 189 -1.90 2.14 -11.08
C ALA A 189 -2.01 2.26 -12.59
N ASP A 190 -3.23 2.29 -13.11
CA ASP A 190 -3.51 2.36 -14.55
C ASP A 190 -2.97 3.64 -15.20
N TYR A 191 -2.80 4.71 -14.43
CA TYR A 191 -2.29 5.99 -14.92
C TYR A 191 -0.77 6.13 -14.75
N ALA A 192 -0.10 5.17 -14.10
CA ALA A 192 1.31 5.30 -13.73
C ALA A 192 2.27 5.21 -14.92
N ASP A 193 1.86 4.55 -16.01
CA ASP A 193 2.67 4.41 -17.22
C ASP A 193 1.80 4.47 -18.48
N PRO A 194 1.95 5.50 -19.33
CA PRO A 194 1.18 5.61 -20.55
C PRO A 194 1.59 4.61 -21.63
N LEU A 195 2.79 4.03 -21.57
CA LEU A 195 3.26 3.09 -22.58
C LEU A 195 2.64 1.70 -22.39
N ASP A 196 2.68 1.19 -21.16
CA ASP A 196 2.28 -0.18 -20.85
C ASP A 196 0.86 -0.32 -20.30
N LEU A 197 0.28 0.75 -19.75
CA LEU A 197 -1.03 0.69 -19.07
C LEU A 197 -2.09 1.50 -19.82
N ARG A 198 -1.96 2.83 -19.85
CA ARG A 198 -3.03 3.69 -20.36
C ARG A 198 -2.50 4.88 -21.15
N SER A 199 -2.61 4.80 -22.48
CA SER A 199 -1.98 5.73 -23.43
C SER A 199 -2.46 7.19 -23.37
N ASP A 200 -3.65 7.44 -22.82
CA ASP A 200 -4.18 8.80 -22.61
C ASP A 200 -3.71 9.41 -21.27
N SER A 201 -2.95 8.68 -20.45
CA SER A 201 -2.47 9.17 -19.15
C SER A 201 -1.40 10.24 -19.32
N GLN A 202 -1.60 11.38 -18.66
CA GLN A 202 -0.61 12.46 -18.52
C GLN A 202 0.03 12.48 -17.12
N LEU A 203 -0.44 11.62 -16.21
CA LEU A 203 -0.04 11.59 -14.80
C LEU A 203 1.13 10.62 -14.54
N GLY A 204 1.36 9.70 -15.47
CA GLY A 204 2.36 8.65 -15.36
C GLY A 204 3.70 9.02 -15.96
N VAL A 205 4.69 8.18 -15.72
CA VAL A 205 6.02 8.29 -16.34
C VAL A 205 6.15 7.19 -17.39
N VAL A 206 6.49 7.59 -18.61
CA VAL A 206 6.67 6.68 -19.75
C VAL A 206 7.77 5.66 -19.42
N GLY A 207 7.45 4.36 -19.45
CA GLY A 207 8.41 3.27 -19.23
C GLY A 207 8.72 3.00 -17.76
N LEU A 208 7.95 3.55 -16.81
CA LEU A 208 8.09 3.28 -15.38
C LEU A 208 7.94 1.79 -15.05
N VAL A 209 6.99 1.10 -15.70
CA VAL A 209 6.74 -0.34 -15.50
C VAL A 209 8.00 -1.13 -15.87
N GLU A 210 8.61 -0.83 -17.00
CA GLU A 210 9.81 -1.52 -17.48
C GLU A 210 11.02 -1.27 -16.57
N VAL A 211 11.23 -0.03 -16.10
CA VAL A 211 12.33 0.29 -15.17
C VAL A 211 12.14 -0.43 -13.83
N GLN A 212 10.90 -0.48 -13.33
CA GLN A 212 10.56 -1.24 -12.12
C GLN A 212 10.82 -2.74 -12.34
N ARG A 213 10.44 -3.28 -13.51
CA ARG A 213 10.64 -4.69 -13.85
C ARG A 213 12.11 -5.09 -13.87
N ARG A 214 12.98 -4.20 -14.37
CA ARG A 214 14.45 -4.37 -14.33
C ARG A 214 15.05 -4.27 -12.92
N GLY A 215 14.29 -3.76 -11.95
CA GLY A 215 14.76 -3.50 -10.59
C GLY A 215 15.68 -2.28 -10.48
N ALA A 216 15.65 -1.39 -11.48
CA ALA A 216 16.43 -0.14 -11.45
C ALA A 216 15.77 0.93 -10.56
N VAL A 217 14.45 0.82 -10.32
CA VAL A 217 13.69 1.65 -9.40
C VAL A 217 12.73 0.80 -8.58
N THR A 218 12.56 1.14 -7.30
CA THR A 218 11.51 0.57 -6.45
C THR A 218 10.30 1.51 -6.43
N VAL A 219 9.14 1.03 -6.85
CA VAL A 219 7.88 1.77 -6.72
C VAL A 219 7.14 1.30 -5.46
N VAL A 220 6.95 2.21 -4.50
CA VAL A 220 6.25 1.94 -3.24
C VAL A 220 4.78 2.35 -3.36
N ASN A 221 3.89 1.54 -2.77
CA ASN A 221 2.55 1.27 -3.30
C ASN A 221 2.68 0.74 -4.72
N THR A 222 3.25 -0.44 -4.83
CA THR A 222 3.73 -1.01 -6.08
C THR A 222 2.59 -1.15 -7.11
N LEU A 223 2.95 -1.25 -8.38
CA LEU A 223 1.96 -1.51 -9.43
C LEU A 223 1.28 -2.86 -9.18
N GLY A 224 -0.05 -2.84 -9.18
CA GLY A 224 -0.84 -4.05 -8.97
C GLY A 224 -1.12 -4.42 -7.50
N SER A 225 -0.69 -3.58 -6.55
CA SER A 225 -1.00 -3.71 -5.12
C SER A 225 -2.51 -3.71 -4.81
N GLY A 226 -3.34 -3.25 -5.75
CA GLY A 226 -4.79 -3.19 -5.60
C GLY A 226 -5.52 -4.51 -5.54
N VAL A 227 -4.89 -5.61 -5.95
CA VAL A 227 -5.46 -6.95 -5.76
C VAL A 227 -5.68 -7.25 -4.27
N LEU A 228 -4.85 -6.69 -3.39
CA LEU A 228 -4.95 -6.90 -1.95
C LEU A 228 -6.21 -6.27 -1.33
N GLU A 229 -6.90 -5.39 -2.05
CA GLU A 229 -8.18 -4.80 -1.64
C GLU A 229 -9.38 -5.69 -1.96
N SER A 230 -9.18 -6.77 -2.72
CA SER A 230 -10.26 -7.67 -3.10
C SER A 230 -10.91 -8.30 -1.86
N PRO A 231 -12.22 -8.09 -1.63
CA PRO A 231 -12.90 -8.72 -0.49
C PRO A 231 -12.89 -10.25 -0.60
N GLY A 232 -12.80 -10.79 -1.82
CA GLY A 232 -12.70 -12.23 -2.04
C GLY A 232 -11.41 -12.84 -1.50
N LEU A 233 -10.34 -12.06 -1.37
CA LEU A 233 -9.06 -12.53 -0.81
C LEU A 233 -9.18 -12.86 0.68
N LEU A 234 -10.09 -12.20 1.40
CA LEU A 234 -10.28 -12.34 2.85
C LEU A 234 -10.60 -13.77 3.29
N ARG A 235 -11.26 -14.56 2.41
CA ARG A 235 -11.59 -15.97 2.66
C ARG A 235 -10.34 -16.86 2.68
N PHE A 236 -9.41 -16.63 1.76
CA PHE A 236 -8.24 -17.49 1.55
C PHE A 236 -7.05 -17.10 2.43
N LEU A 237 -7.16 -15.97 3.12
CA LEU A 237 -6.13 -15.42 3.98
C LEU A 237 -5.55 -16.39 5.04
N PRO A 238 -6.32 -17.29 5.69
CA PRO A 238 -5.77 -18.30 6.60
C PRO A 238 -4.90 -19.34 5.89
N GLU A 239 -5.40 -19.94 4.80
CA GLU A 239 -4.67 -20.94 4.01
C GLU A 239 -3.39 -20.35 3.39
N LEU A 240 -3.47 -19.12 2.90
CA LEU A 240 -2.31 -18.38 2.39
C LEU A 240 -1.26 -18.12 3.48
N ALA A 241 -1.66 -17.95 4.75
CA ALA A 241 -0.72 -17.76 5.85
C ALA A 241 0.10 -19.02 6.09
N GLU A 242 -0.57 -20.17 6.14
CA GLU A 242 0.07 -21.46 6.37
C GLU A 242 0.99 -21.81 5.19
N GLN A 243 0.54 -21.57 3.97
CA GLN A 243 1.32 -21.90 2.78
C GLN A 243 2.52 -20.96 2.56
N LEU A 244 2.36 -19.65 2.76
CA LEU A 244 3.40 -18.66 2.42
C LEU A 244 4.34 -18.35 3.59
N LEU A 245 3.84 -18.36 4.83
CA LEU A 245 4.62 -18.04 6.02
C LEU A 245 4.91 -19.27 6.89
N GLY A 246 4.23 -20.39 6.70
CA GLY A 246 4.33 -21.53 7.62
C GLY A 246 3.75 -21.23 9.01
N GLU A 247 2.99 -20.14 9.15
CA GLU A 247 2.41 -19.70 10.42
C GLU A 247 0.89 -19.88 10.39
N THR A 248 0.34 -20.52 11.43
CA THR A 248 -1.11 -20.52 11.67
C THR A 248 -1.57 -19.13 12.11
N ARG A 249 -2.62 -18.61 11.49
CA ARG A 249 -3.17 -17.31 11.90
C ARG A 249 -3.72 -17.38 13.33
N SER A 250 -3.34 -16.41 14.17
CA SER A 250 -3.91 -16.27 15.51
C SER A 250 -5.38 -15.79 15.52
N CYS A 251 -5.95 -15.42 14.36
CA CYS A 251 -7.29 -14.85 14.30
C CYS A 251 -8.01 -15.27 13.02
N THR A 252 -8.94 -16.22 13.15
CA THR A 252 -9.92 -16.57 12.13
C THR A 252 -11.04 -15.51 12.09
N PRO A 253 -11.45 -15.00 10.91
CA PRO A 253 -12.58 -14.09 10.79
C PRO A 253 -13.95 -14.80 10.88
N HIS A 254 -13.97 -16.14 10.94
CA HIS A 254 -15.20 -16.95 10.94
C HIS A 254 -16.10 -16.81 12.19
N ARG A 255 -15.81 -15.89 13.12
CA ARG A 255 -16.68 -15.62 14.27
C ARG A 255 -17.38 -14.27 14.28
N CYS A 256 -17.16 -13.40 13.29
CA CYS A 256 -17.71 -12.03 13.33
C CYS A 256 -18.45 -11.60 12.05
N ILE A 257 -19.09 -12.53 11.34
CA ILE A 257 -20.06 -12.19 10.29
C ILE A 257 -21.36 -12.95 10.60
N GLY A 258 -22.32 -12.25 11.22
CA GLY A 258 -23.72 -12.67 11.28
C GLY A 258 -24.10 -13.64 12.42
N ALA A 259 -24.08 -13.18 13.67
CA ALA A 259 -25.02 -13.67 14.67
C ALA A 259 -26.15 -12.64 14.79
N VAL A 260 -27.11 -12.72 13.87
CA VAL A 260 -28.47 -12.29 14.23
C VAL A 260 -28.91 -13.26 15.31
N SER A 261 -29.26 -12.69 16.46
CA SER A 261 -29.70 -13.39 17.66
C SER A 261 -30.81 -14.39 17.37
N THR A 262 -30.51 -15.68 17.49
CA THR A 262 -31.51 -16.70 17.85
C THR A 262 -30.94 -17.55 18.97
N PRO A 263 -31.62 -17.62 20.14
CA PRO A 263 -31.16 -18.41 21.26
C PRO A 263 -31.68 -19.85 21.11
N SER A 264 -30.81 -20.81 20.81
CA SER A 264 -30.96 -22.19 21.32
C SER A 264 -29.82 -23.10 20.86
N ALA A 265 -29.46 -24.01 21.77
CA ALA A 265 -28.84 -25.31 21.56
C ALA A 265 -27.31 -25.38 21.27
N HIS A 266 -26.57 -25.36 22.37
CA HIS A 266 -25.65 -26.44 22.78
C HIS A 266 -24.85 -27.20 21.70
N THR A 267 -23.62 -26.74 21.41
CA THR A 267 -22.41 -27.59 21.44
C THR A 267 -21.16 -26.71 21.40
N CYS A 268 -20.59 -26.41 22.57
CA CYS A 268 -19.30 -25.73 22.67
C CYS A 268 -18.28 -26.79 23.09
N TRP A 269 -17.46 -27.25 22.15
CA TRP A 269 -16.32 -28.13 22.46
C TRP A 269 -15.21 -27.33 23.16
N PRO A 270 -14.56 -27.87 24.21
CA PRO A 270 -13.70 -27.10 25.09
C PRO A 270 -12.22 -27.31 24.76
N THR A 271 -11.63 -26.50 23.89
CA THR A 271 -10.15 -26.44 23.77
C THR A 271 -9.68 -25.08 23.29
N CYS A 272 -9.49 -24.16 24.22
CA CYS A 272 -8.34 -23.24 24.23
C CYS A 272 -8.29 -22.49 25.58
N ARG A 273 -7.88 -23.18 26.66
CA ARG A 273 -7.38 -22.53 27.87
C ARG A 273 -5.87 -22.45 27.74
N ARG A 274 -5.34 -21.26 27.41
CA ARG A 274 -4.05 -20.66 27.81
C ARG A 274 -3.68 -19.54 26.82
N CYS A 275 -4.06 -18.33 27.19
CA CYS A 275 -3.32 -17.08 26.96
C CYS A 275 -3.47 -16.29 28.26
#